data_AF-A0A969RKA2-F1
#
_entry.id   AF-A0A969RKA2-F1
#
_cell.length_a   1.000
_cell.length_b   1.000
_cell.length_c   1.000
_cell.angle_alpha   90.00
_cell.angle_beta   90.00
_cell.angle_gamma   90.00
#
_symmetry.space_group_name_H-M   'P 1'
#
loop_
_entity.id
_entity.type
_entity.pdbx_description
1 polymer ?
#
loop_
_entity_poly.entity_id
_entity_poly.type
_entity_poly.pdbx_seq_one_letter_code
_entity_poly.pdbx_strand_id
1 'polypeptide(L)'
;MSKIRVLFLAANPVDTIQLRLDEEIRSITQKIRASEHRDSLQLISAWATRPDDLLQLLNEHKPHIVHFSGHGSRLGEIVLVDGSGASKAVSTSALKALFATLKDNLKVIILNSCYSRSQASAITEVVDCAIGMNAAVGDSSAIIFAASFYRALGFGRSIQESFDQGITALMLEGIGEENVPELITSRAIDPSRVFFVNSLVQQTSDENELALSISVSNEFSSDSFYNSQIKAENSFDLKRTLSYQICEEEQETKISFSMDYLTKLNNNGEISDIDTGVLICPQSFFKWQFPKLDLRLVNNSSKTIFITDVILDVEESVLDPSPVILLPKSEPNIFHFALLNVGWGSIQDSLVRYNLIPWGESFRLIVSIRMR
;
A
#
# COMPACT_ATOMS: atom_id res chain seq x y z
N MET A 1 -7.94 4.48 0.17
CA MET A 1 -8.48 3.11 0.33
C MET A 1 -8.00 2.47 1.63
N SER A 2 -8.82 1.61 2.25
CA SER A 2 -8.37 0.71 3.32
C SER A 2 -7.47 -0.39 2.73
N LYS A 3 -6.30 -0.64 3.33
CA LYS A 3 -5.37 -1.66 2.85
C LYS A 3 -5.94 -3.08 2.93
N ILE A 4 -5.63 -3.91 1.94
CA ILE A 4 -5.90 -5.34 1.94
C ILE A 4 -4.93 -6.03 2.90
N ARG A 5 -5.46 -6.41 4.05
CA ARG A 5 -4.72 -7.12 5.10
C ARG A 5 -4.56 -8.59 4.77
N VAL A 6 -3.31 -9.03 4.68
CA VAL A 6 -2.89 -10.43 4.54
C VAL A 6 -2.30 -10.86 5.87
N LEU A 7 -2.90 -11.84 6.52
CA LEU A 7 -2.39 -12.43 7.75
C LEU A 7 -1.62 -13.72 7.41
N PHE A 8 -0.30 -13.66 7.52
CA PHE A 8 0.62 -14.78 7.36
C PHE A 8 0.85 -15.47 8.71
N LEU A 9 0.46 -16.73 8.81
CA LEU A 9 0.54 -17.55 10.00
C LEU A 9 1.60 -18.63 9.78
N ALA A 10 2.69 -18.56 10.53
CA ALA A 10 3.80 -19.50 10.46
C ALA A 10 3.80 -20.45 11.67
N ALA A 11 3.92 -21.75 11.42
CA ALA A 11 4.09 -22.76 12.46
C ALA A 11 5.19 -23.76 12.09
N ASN A 12 6.24 -23.78 12.92
CA ASN A 12 7.36 -24.73 12.87
C ASN A 12 7.55 -25.33 14.27
N PRO A 13 6.83 -26.41 14.61
CA PRO A 13 7.02 -27.12 15.87
C PRO A 13 8.44 -27.70 16.00
N VAL A 14 8.94 -27.84 17.23
CA VAL A 14 10.32 -28.30 17.49
C VAL A 14 10.55 -29.78 17.20
N ASP A 15 9.47 -30.55 17.09
CA ASP A 15 9.47 -32.00 16.83
C ASP A 15 9.27 -32.35 15.34
N THR A 16 9.31 -31.37 14.44
CA THR A 16 9.19 -31.55 12.99
C THR A 16 10.44 -31.14 12.23
N ILE A 17 10.46 -31.44 10.93
CA ILE A 17 11.52 -30.98 10.02
C ILE A 17 11.37 -29.46 9.85
N GLN A 18 12.44 -28.71 10.07
CA GLN A 18 12.39 -27.26 9.95
C GLN A 18 12.08 -26.81 8.50
N LEU A 19 10.97 -26.09 8.32
CA LEU A 19 10.60 -25.45 7.05
C LEU A 19 11.20 -24.04 6.95
N ARG A 20 11.50 -23.59 5.72
CA ARG A 20 12.04 -22.26 5.43
C ARG A 20 10.96 -21.17 5.34
N LEU A 21 10.19 -21.03 6.42
CA LEU A 21 9.06 -20.09 6.52
C LEU A 21 9.51 -18.61 6.45
N ASP A 22 10.73 -18.33 6.91
CA ASP A 22 11.43 -17.04 6.80
C ASP A 22 11.73 -16.68 5.35
N GLU A 23 12.16 -17.66 4.54
CA GLU A 23 12.39 -17.48 3.12
C GLU A 23 11.10 -17.24 2.35
N GLU A 24 10.01 -17.92 2.74
CA GLU A 24 8.70 -17.72 2.14
C GLU A 24 8.21 -16.28 2.33
N ILE A 25 8.11 -15.82 3.56
CA ILE A 25 7.63 -14.46 3.84
C ILE A 25 8.56 -13.40 3.25
N ARG A 26 9.88 -13.65 3.24
CA ARG A 26 10.85 -12.73 2.61
C ARG A 26 10.58 -12.62 1.12
N SER A 27 10.38 -13.74 0.44
CA SER A 27 10.09 -13.81 -0.99
C SER A 27 8.76 -13.11 -1.32
N ILE A 28 7.70 -13.39 -0.55
CA ILE A 28 6.41 -12.71 -0.67
C ILE A 28 6.57 -11.20 -0.51
N THR A 29 7.25 -10.75 0.55
CA THR A 29 7.46 -9.33 0.85
C THR A 29 8.19 -8.62 -0.30
N GLN A 30 9.24 -9.23 -0.84
CA GLN A 30 9.99 -8.67 -1.96
C GLN A 30 9.13 -8.51 -3.20
N LYS A 31 8.31 -9.52 -3.52
CA LYS A 31 7.43 -9.50 -4.69
C LYS A 31 6.29 -8.49 -4.57
N ILE A 32 5.70 -8.35 -3.36
CA ILE A 32 4.71 -7.29 -3.10
C ILE A 32 5.35 -5.91 -3.26
N ARG A 33 6.53 -5.66 -2.68
CA ARG A 33 7.21 -4.36 -2.78
C ARG A 33 7.55 -3.96 -4.22
N ALA A 34 7.85 -4.93 -5.07
CA ALA A 34 8.16 -4.71 -6.48
C ALA A 34 6.92 -4.57 -7.38
N SER A 35 5.71 -4.71 -6.83
CA SER A 35 4.46 -4.64 -7.59
C SER A 35 3.92 -3.22 -7.74
N GLU A 36 3.08 -3.02 -8.76
CA GLU A 36 2.48 -1.73 -9.09
C GLU A 36 1.63 -1.15 -7.95
N HIS A 37 0.81 -1.99 -7.31
CA HIS A 37 -0.08 -1.58 -6.23
C HIS A 37 0.42 -2.04 -4.86
N ARG A 38 1.74 -2.02 -4.65
CA ARG A 38 2.40 -2.45 -3.40
C ARG A 38 1.79 -1.85 -2.12
N ASP A 39 1.29 -0.61 -2.19
CA ASP A 39 0.75 0.12 -1.04
C ASP A 39 -0.67 -0.32 -0.67
N SER A 40 -1.34 -1.09 -1.54
CA SER A 40 -2.67 -1.66 -1.33
C SER A 40 -2.63 -2.94 -0.48
N LEU A 41 -1.50 -3.64 -0.37
CA LEU A 41 -1.37 -4.86 0.43
C LEU A 41 -0.60 -4.58 1.72
N GLN A 42 -1.17 -5.02 2.85
CA GLN A 42 -0.51 -5.02 4.15
C GLN A 42 -0.29 -6.46 4.60
N LEU A 43 0.97 -6.90 4.56
CA LEU A 43 1.37 -8.21 5.07
C LEU A 43 1.66 -8.12 6.58
N ILE A 44 0.90 -8.87 7.36
CA ILE A 44 1.01 -9.00 8.83
C ILE A 44 1.45 -10.43 9.09
N SER A 45 2.50 -10.65 9.87
CA SER A 45 3.00 -11.99 10.18
C SER A 45 2.94 -12.33 11.65
N ALA A 46 2.51 -13.56 11.92
CA ALA A 46 2.54 -14.18 13.23
C ALA A 46 3.34 -15.49 13.16
N TRP A 47 4.13 -15.73 14.20
CA TRP A 47 5.12 -16.81 14.24
C TRP A 47 4.86 -17.74 15.42
N ALA A 48 5.30 -18.99 15.28
CA ALA A 48 5.05 -20.04 16.26
C ALA A 48 3.54 -20.14 16.63
N THR A 49 2.70 -20.01 15.61
CA THR A 49 1.25 -19.83 15.75
C THR A 49 0.64 -21.00 16.51
N ARG A 50 -0.11 -20.71 17.57
CA ARG A 50 -0.88 -21.64 18.39
C ARG A 50 -2.37 -21.59 18.05
N PRO A 51 -3.17 -22.60 18.42
CA PRO A 51 -4.61 -22.58 18.19
C PRO A 51 -5.33 -21.36 18.79
N ASP A 52 -4.93 -20.90 19.98
CA ASP A 52 -5.52 -19.75 20.66
C ASP A 52 -5.22 -18.43 19.94
N ASP A 53 -4.00 -18.30 19.39
CA ASP A 53 -3.58 -17.13 18.62
C ASP A 53 -4.47 -16.91 17.40
N LEU A 54 -5.01 -17.97 16.80
CA LEU A 54 -5.88 -17.87 15.63
C LEU A 54 -7.13 -17.01 15.93
N LEU A 55 -7.76 -17.23 17.08
CA LEU A 55 -8.94 -16.47 17.49
C LEU A 55 -8.58 -15.01 17.71
N GLN A 56 -7.48 -14.74 18.43
CA GLN A 56 -7.02 -13.39 18.72
C GLN A 56 -6.64 -12.62 17.44
N LEU A 57 -5.78 -13.20 16.60
CA LEU A 57 -5.23 -12.57 15.41
C LEU A 57 -6.31 -12.28 14.35
N LEU A 58 -7.28 -13.18 14.18
CA LEU A 58 -8.40 -12.96 13.27
C LEU A 58 -9.31 -11.82 13.75
N ASN A 59 -9.60 -11.74 15.06
CA ASN A 59 -10.39 -10.65 15.63
C ASN A 59 -9.66 -9.29 15.56
N GLU A 60 -8.36 -9.28 15.85
CA GLU A 60 -7.55 -8.06 15.90
C GLU A 60 -7.32 -7.48 14.50
N HIS A 61 -6.97 -8.34 13.54
CA HIS A 61 -6.55 -7.87 12.22
C HIS A 61 -7.66 -7.91 11.17
N LYS A 62 -8.77 -8.64 11.40
CA LYS A 62 -9.89 -8.79 10.45
C LYS A 62 -9.41 -8.92 9.00
N PRO A 63 -8.55 -9.91 8.70
CA PRO A 63 -7.83 -9.97 7.43
C PRO A 63 -8.77 -10.27 6.27
N HIS A 64 -8.31 -9.93 5.07
CA HIS A 64 -8.98 -10.29 3.83
C HIS A 64 -8.46 -11.62 3.28
N ILE A 65 -7.18 -11.89 3.54
CA ILE A 65 -6.48 -13.10 3.14
C ILE A 65 -5.80 -13.69 4.37
N VAL A 66 -5.98 -14.98 4.61
CA VAL A 66 -5.18 -15.74 5.56
C VAL A 66 -4.28 -16.67 4.78
N HIS A 67 -2.99 -16.63 5.08
CA HIS A 67 -2.01 -17.56 4.53
C HIS A 67 -1.40 -18.34 5.68
N PHE A 68 -1.66 -19.64 5.73
CA PHE A 68 -1.00 -20.54 6.64
C PHE A 68 0.17 -21.22 5.93
N SER A 69 1.34 -21.17 6.56
CA SER A 69 2.52 -21.92 6.14
C SER A 69 3.08 -22.75 7.29
N GLY A 70 3.18 -24.05 7.07
CA GLY A 70 3.55 -25.02 8.09
C GLY A 70 3.25 -26.46 7.67
N HIS A 71 3.48 -27.40 8.58
CA HIS A 71 3.27 -28.81 8.30
C HIS A 71 1.79 -29.17 8.15
N GLY A 72 1.55 -30.24 7.41
CA GLY A 72 0.25 -30.86 7.23
C GLY A 72 0.34 -32.37 7.45
N SER A 73 -0.75 -33.00 7.90
CA SER A 73 -0.83 -34.45 8.04
C SER A 73 -1.50 -35.08 6.81
N ARG A 74 -1.36 -36.40 6.61
CA ARG A 74 -2.08 -37.12 5.53
C ARG A 74 -3.60 -37.17 5.74
N LEU A 75 -4.06 -36.85 6.95
CA LEU A 75 -5.48 -36.62 7.26
C LEU A 75 -5.91 -35.18 6.87
N GLY A 76 -4.97 -34.41 6.33
CA GLY A 76 -5.03 -33.01 5.91
C GLY A 76 -4.99 -32.00 7.06
N GLU A 77 -4.81 -32.45 8.30
CA GLU A 77 -4.76 -31.53 9.45
C GLU A 77 -3.59 -30.56 9.28
N ILE A 78 -3.78 -29.28 9.62
CA ILE A 78 -2.65 -28.37 9.74
C ILE A 78 -2.01 -28.55 11.11
N VAL A 79 -0.69 -28.39 11.19
CA VAL A 79 0.05 -28.54 12.44
C VAL A 79 0.47 -27.16 12.96
N LEU A 80 -0.05 -26.81 14.13
CA LEU A 80 0.30 -25.62 14.88
C LEU A 80 1.27 -25.95 16.02
N VAL A 81 1.66 -24.93 16.77
CA VAL A 81 2.53 -25.07 17.94
C VAL A 81 1.67 -25.16 19.22
N ASP A 82 2.09 -25.99 20.19
CA ASP A 82 1.47 -26.03 21.52
C ASP A 82 2.24 -25.21 22.58
N GLY A 83 1.80 -25.30 23.84
CA GLY A 83 2.43 -24.62 24.98
C GLY A 83 3.90 -25.01 25.22
N SER A 84 4.29 -26.20 24.79
CA SER A 84 5.65 -26.76 24.90
C SER A 84 6.52 -26.52 23.67
N GLY A 85 5.97 -25.98 22.58
CA GLY A 85 6.66 -25.83 21.30
C GLY A 85 6.49 -27.03 20.36
N ALA A 86 5.75 -28.06 20.78
CA ALA A 86 5.54 -29.30 20.02
C ALA A 86 4.34 -29.20 19.08
N SER A 87 4.20 -30.22 18.25
CA SER A 87 3.17 -30.31 17.22
C SER A 87 1.76 -30.42 17.79
N LYS A 88 0.87 -29.56 17.32
CA LYS A 88 -0.57 -29.60 17.61
C LYS A 88 -1.37 -29.66 16.32
N ALA A 89 -1.86 -30.84 15.97
CA ALA A 89 -2.77 -31.01 14.85
C ALA A 89 -4.12 -30.30 15.09
N VAL A 90 -4.60 -29.59 14.08
CA VAL A 90 -5.92 -28.96 14.06
C VAL A 90 -6.74 -29.58 12.94
N SER A 91 -7.89 -30.16 13.33
CA SER A 91 -8.76 -30.85 12.39
C SER A 91 -9.44 -29.91 11.40
N THR A 92 -9.82 -30.45 10.24
CA THR A 92 -10.64 -29.76 9.23
C THR A 92 -11.91 -29.14 9.82
N SER A 93 -12.59 -29.88 10.70
CA SER A 93 -13.83 -29.42 11.32
C SER A 93 -13.62 -28.20 12.21
N ALA A 94 -12.50 -28.15 12.94
CA ALA A 94 -12.13 -27.02 13.78
C ALA A 94 -11.77 -25.79 12.94
N LEU A 95 -10.99 -25.95 11.85
CA LEU A 95 -10.66 -24.85 10.94
C LEU A 95 -11.90 -24.28 10.25
N LYS A 96 -12.80 -25.15 9.76
CA LYS A 96 -14.06 -24.71 9.17
C LYS A 96 -14.89 -23.92 10.18
N ALA A 97 -14.99 -24.40 11.43
CA ALA A 97 -15.72 -23.70 12.49
C ALA A 97 -15.09 -22.35 12.83
N LEU A 98 -13.75 -22.28 12.90
CA LEU A 98 -13.00 -21.04 13.12
C LEU A 98 -13.35 -19.99 12.06
N PHE A 99 -13.18 -20.35 10.78
CA PHE A 99 -13.43 -19.40 9.69
C PHE A 99 -14.92 -19.10 9.53
N ALA A 100 -15.82 -20.04 9.79
CA ALA A 100 -17.25 -19.75 9.83
C ALA A 100 -17.63 -18.71 10.89
N THR A 101 -16.93 -18.74 12.03
CA THR A 101 -17.15 -17.82 13.17
C THR A 101 -16.51 -16.45 12.93
N LEU A 102 -15.34 -16.39 12.29
CA LEU A 102 -14.52 -15.19 12.15
C LEU A 102 -14.31 -14.77 10.68
N LYS A 103 -15.37 -14.83 9.86
CA LYS A 103 -15.29 -14.56 8.42
C LYS A 103 -15.40 -13.08 8.01
N ASP A 104 -15.47 -12.13 8.95
CA ASP A 104 -15.72 -10.69 8.72
C ASP A 104 -15.39 -10.18 7.31
N ASN A 105 -14.11 -9.92 7.03
CA ASN A 105 -13.63 -9.46 5.71
C ASN A 105 -12.97 -10.59 4.91
N LEU A 106 -13.01 -11.82 5.41
CA LEU A 106 -12.19 -12.91 4.91
C LEU A 106 -12.74 -13.45 3.58
N LYS A 107 -11.88 -13.46 2.58
CA LYS A 107 -12.23 -13.80 1.20
C LYS A 107 -11.41 -14.95 0.63
N VAL A 108 -10.13 -15.02 0.99
CA VAL A 108 -9.22 -16.06 0.50
C VAL A 108 -8.45 -16.69 1.67
N ILE A 109 -8.34 -18.02 1.65
CA ILE A 109 -7.44 -18.76 2.53
C ILE A 109 -6.44 -19.54 1.70
N ILE A 110 -5.15 -19.46 2.05
CA ILE A 110 -4.09 -20.24 1.43
C ILE A 110 -3.53 -21.17 2.49
N LEU A 111 -3.62 -22.49 2.24
CA LEU A 111 -3.07 -23.52 3.11
C LEU A 111 -1.82 -24.11 2.45
N ASN A 112 -0.69 -23.45 2.65
CA ASN A 112 0.61 -23.91 2.16
C ASN A 112 1.16 -25.02 3.07
N SER A 113 0.55 -26.20 2.96
CA SER A 113 0.72 -27.31 3.87
C SER A 113 0.36 -28.60 3.14
N CYS A 114 1.15 -29.65 3.32
CA CYS A 114 0.97 -30.92 2.61
C CYS A 114 -0.45 -31.50 2.83
N TYR A 115 -1.07 -32.01 1.75
CA TYR A 115 -2.40 -32.64 1.79
C TYR A 115 -3.56 -31.76 2.30
N SER A 116 -3.42 -30.43 2.25
CA SER A 116 -4.43 -29.47 2.72
C SER A 116 -5.65 -29.28 1.79
N ARG A 117 -5.73 -29.98 0.65
CA ARG A 117 -6.86 -29.88 -0.30
C ARG A 117 -8.22 -30.13 0.37
N SER A 118 -8.31 -31.14 1.24
CA SER A 118 -9.58 -31.50 1.89
C SER A 118 -10.09 -30.40 2.82
N GLN A 119 -9.18 -29.63 3.40
CA GLN A 119 -9.44 -28.50 4.29
C GLN A 119 -9.88 -27.30 3.48
N ALA A 120 -9.16 -27.00 2.39
CA ALA A 120 -9.56 -25.95 1.45
C ALA A 120 -10.99 -26.20 0.94
N SER A 121 -11.33 -27.45 0.60
CA SER A 121 -12.69 -27.81 0.17
C SER A 121 -13.74 -27.57 1.27
N ALA A 122 -13.49 -28.02 2.50
CA ALA A 122 -14.41 -27.81 3.62
C ALA A 122 -14.58 -26.32 3.99
N ILE A 123 -13.51 -25.53 3.84
CA ILE A 123 -13.47 -24.09 4.12
C ILE A 123 -14.25 -23.30 3.08
N THR A 124 -14.24 -23.71 1.80
CA THR A 124 -15.00 -23.02 0.73
C THR A 124 -16.51 -23.09 0.88
N GLU A 125 -17.01 -23.90 1.81
CA GLU A 125 -18.42 -23.83 2.22
C GLU A 125 -18.76 -22.56 3.00
N VAL A 126 -17.76 -21.85 3.55
CA VAL A 126 -17.94 -20.66 4.40
C VAL A 126 -17.09 -19.45 4.01
N VAL A 127 -16.09 -19.62 3.14
CA VAL A 127 -15.23 -18.57 2.57
C VAL A 127 -15.23 -18.66 1.04
N ASP A 128 -15.06 -17.53 0.35
CA ASP A 128 -15.24 -17.45 -1.12
C ASP A 128 -14.26 -18.35 -1.90
N CYS A 129 -12.96 -18.29 -1.55
CA CYS A 129 -11.90 -19.08 -2.19
C CYS A 129 -10.94 -19.69 -1.17
N ALA A 130 -10.42 -20.87 -1.47
CA ALA A 130 -9.29 -21.46 -0.75
C ALA A 130 -8.30 -22.14 -1.69
N ILE A 131 -7.01 -22.04 -1.38
CA ILE A 131 -5.94 -22.78 -2.06
C ILE A 131 -5.40 -23.84 -1.09
N GLY A 132 -5.33 -25.10 -1.53
CA GLY A 132 -4.74 -26.18 -0.75
C GLY A 132 -3.88 -27.10 -1.61
N MET A 133 -3.07 -27.94 -0.98
CA MET A 133 -2.15 -28.87 -1.64
C MET A 133 -2.77 -30.26 -1.67
N ASN A 134 -2.85 -30.88 -2.84
CA ASN A 134 -3.43 -32.23 -2.98
C ASN A 134 -2.46 -33.37 -2.61
N ALA A 135 -1.17 -33.05 -2.48
CA ALA A 135 -0.09 -33.97 -2.18
C ALA A 135 0.93 -33.33 -1.23
N ALA A 136 2.05 -34.01 -1.00
CA ALA A 136 3.22 -33.38 -0.41
C ALA A 136 3.77 -32.32 -1.38
N VAL A 137 4.19 -31.18 -0.83
CA VAL A 137 4.78 -30.06 -1.58
C VAL A 137 6.19 -29.79 -1.03
N GLY A 138 7.15 -29.54 -1.92
CA GLY A 138 8.49 -29.15 -1.53
C GLY A 138 8.56 -27.69 -1.07
N ASP A 139 9.46 -27.40 -0.12
CA ASP A 139 9.68 -26.04 0.41
C ASP A 139 9.91 -25.00 -0.70
N SER A 140 10.74 -25.33 -1.69
CA SER A 140 11.01 -24.41 -2.82
C SER A 140 9.74 -24.08 -3.60
N SER A 141 8.92 -25.09 -3.86
CA SER A 141 7.68 -24.96 -4.62
C SER A 141 6.67 -24.11 -3.87
N ALA A 142 6.49 -24.39 -2.57
CA ALA A 142 5.66 -23.61 -1.66
C ALA A 142 6.05 -22.11 -1.69
N ILE A 143 7.35 -21.81 -1.57
CA ILE A 143 7.89 -20.45 -1.58
C ILE A 143 7.66 -19.76 -2.93
N ILE A 144 8.02 -20.42 -4.04
CA ILE A 144 7.93 -19.86 -5.40
C ILE A 144 6.48 -19.59 -5.78
N PHE A 145 5.59 -20.55 -5.48
CA PHE A 145 4.16 -20.40 -5.71
C PHE A 145 3.60 -19.21 -4.94
N ALA A 146 3.81 -19.15 -3.63
CA ALA A 146 3.25 -18.10 -2.78
C ALA A 146 3.78 -16.71 -3.18
N ALA A 147 5.09 -16.58 -3.41
CA ALA A 147 5.70 -15.32 -3.82
C ALA A 147 5.16 -14.83 -5.17
N SER A 148 4.93 -15.74 -6.12
CA SER A 148 4.40 -15.41 -7.44
C SER A 148 2.92 -15.09 -7.42
N PHE A 149 2.14 -15.79 -6.59
CA PHE A 149 0.74 -15.47 -6.32
C PHE A 149 0.59 -14.05 -5.78
N TYR A 150 1.33 -13.69 -4.74
CA TYR A 150 1.25 -12.34 -4.15
C TYR A 150 1.85 -11.26 -5.05
N ARG A 151 2.83 -11.60 -5.91
CA ARG A 151 3.28 -10.70 -6.99
C ARG A 151 2.09 -10.32 -7.86
N ALA A 152 1.38 -11.31 -8.40
CA ALA A 152 0.27 -11.11 -9.32
C ALA A 152 -0.86 -10.31 -8.66
N LEU A 153 -1.18 -10.64 -7.41
CA LEU A 153 -2.17 -9.89 -6.62
C LEU A 153 -1.77 -8.42 -6.44
N GLY A 154 -0.49 -8.15 -6.18
CA GLY A 154 0.06 -6.80 -6.11
C GLY A 154 0.06 -6.04 -7.45
N PHE A 155 -0.01 -6.74 -8.58
CA PHE A 155 -0.23 -6.17 -9.92
C PHE A 155 -1.73 -6.13 -10.30
N GLY A 156 -2.63 -6.25 -9.32
CA GLY A 156 -4.07 -6.07 -9.54
C GLY A 156 -4.75 -7.20 -10.29
N ARG A 157 -4.16 -8.39 -10.27
CA ARG A 157 -4.73 -9.58 -10.91
C ARG A 157 -5.82 -10.22 -10.07
N SER A 158 -6.74 -10.89 -10.74
CA SER A 158 -7.78 -11.70 -10.10
C SER A 158 -7.16 -12.86 -9.31
N ILE A 159 -7.96 -13.52 -8.47
CA ILE A 159 -7.52 -14.72 -7.76
C ILE A 159 -7.17 -15.86 -8.71
N GLN A 160 -7.94 -16.04 -9.79
CA GLN A 160 -7.62 -17.05 -10.81
C GLN A 160 -6.28 -16.74 -11.47
N GLU A 161 -6.08 -15.53 -12.00
CA GLU A 161 -4.81 -15.15 -12.66
C GLU A 161 -3.63 -15.20 -11.69
N SER A 162 -3.84 -14.87 -10.41
CA SER A 162 -2.79 -14.95 -9.39
C SER A 162 -2.39 -16.38 -9.09
N PHE A 163 -3.36 -17.30 -9.04
CA PHE A 163 -3.12 -18.73 -8.94
C PHE A 163 -2.36 -19.25 -10.17
N ASP A 164 -2.82 -18.91 -11.37
CA ASP A 164 -2.22 -19.35 -12.64
C ASP A 164 -0.77 -18.86 -12.77
N GLN A 165 -0.46 -17.64 -12.31
CA GLN A 165 0.92 -17.13 -12.26
C GLN A 165 1.79 -17.88 -11.22
N GLY A 166 1.20 -18.34 -10.12
CA GLY A 166 1.86 -19.23 -9.16
C GLY A 166 2.26 -20.55 -9.82
N ILE A 167 1.32 -21.19 -10.53
CA ILE A 167 1.56 -22.44 -11.28
C ILE A 167 2.61 -22.22 -12.38
N THR A 168 2.46 -21.16 -13.16
CA THR A 168 3.40 -20.81 -14.25
C THR A 168 4.82 -20.60 -13.71
N ALA A 169 4.97 -19.99 -12.53
CA ALA A 169 6.29 -19.80 -11.93
C ALA A 169 6.98 -21.13 -11.58
N LEU A 170 6.24 -22.14 -11.10
CA LEU A 170 6.79 -23.48 -10.86
C LEU A 170 7.29 -24.11 -12.17
N MET A 171 6.50 -24.00 -13.24
CA MET A 171 6.87 -24.51 -14.56
C MET A 171 8.12 -23.82 -15.13
N LEU A 172 8.23 -22.49 -14.98
CA LEU A 172 9.37 -21.71 -15.44
C LEU A 172 10.67 -22.06 -14.69
N GLU A 173 10.57 -22.40 -13.41
CA GLU A 173 11.70 -22.87 -12.59
C GLU A 173 12.01 -24.37 -12.83
N GLY A 174 11.22 -25.07 -13.65
CA GLY A 174 11.40 -26.49 -13.93
C GLY A 174 11.03 -27.40 -12.75
N ILE A 175 10.17 -26.93 -11.85
CA ILE A 175 9.71 -27.69 -10.68
C ILE A 175 8.44 -28.46 -11.06
N GLY A 176 8.53 -29.79 -11.08
CA GLY A 176 7.43 -30.70 -11.43
C GLY A 176 6.35 -30.88 -10.36
N GLU A 177 5.95 -29.81 -9.68
CA GLU A 177 4.92 -29.80 -8.64
C GLU A 177 3.76 -28.83 -8.99
N GLU A 178 3.65 -28.42 -10.26
CA GLU A 178 2.63 -27.51 -10.77
C GLU A 178 1.19 -28.03 -10.63
N ASN A 179 1.03 -29.34 -10.47
CA ASN A 179 -0.27 -29.98 -10.26
C ASN A 179 -0.63 -30.16 -8.77
N VAL A 180 0.21 -29.69 -7.84
CA VAL A 180 0.01 -29.87 -6.40
C VAL A 180 -0.91 -28.80 -5.78
N PRO A 181 -0.68 -27.49 -6.00
CA PRO A 181 -1.60 -26.47 -5.52
C PRO A 181 -2.93 -26.55 -6.28
N GLU A 182 -4.04 -26.40 -5.58
CA GLU A 182 -5.36 -26.35 -6.17
C GLU A 182 -6.18 -25.20 -5.60
N LEU A 183 -6.74 -24.39 -6.51
CA LEU A 183 -7.73 -23.37 -6.18
C LEU A 183 -9.12 -24.01 -6.13
N ILE A 184 -9.79 -23.84 -5.00
CA ILE A 184 -11.15 -24.30 -4.75
C ILE A 184 -12.01 -23.09 -4.44
N THR A 185 -13.21 -23.04 -5.00
CA THR A 185 -14.15 -21.92 -4.80
C THR A 185 -15.48 -22.41 -4.24
N SER A 186 -16.18 -21.51 -3.54
CA SER A 186 -17.59 -21.69 -3.26
C SER A 186 -18.39 -21.74 -4.57
N ARG A 187 -19.50 -22.50 -4.61
CA ARG A 187 -20.27 -22.79 -5.85
C ARG A 187 -20.72 -21.55 -6.64
N ALA A 188 -20.86 -20.40 -5.97
CA ALA A 188 -21.34 -19.15 -6.57
C ALA A 188 -20.22 -18.17 -6.95
N ILE A 189 -18.95 -18.51 -6.69
CA ILE A 189 -17.81 -17.62 -6.87
C ILE A 189 -17.03 -18.02 -8.11
N ASP A 190 -16.89 -17.06 -9.02
CA ASP A 190 -15.95 -17.11 -10.14
C ASP A 190 -14.63 -16.43 -9.71
N PRO A 191 -13.54 -17.17 -9.50
CA PRO A 191 -12.28 -16.60 -9.02
C PRO A 191 -11.61 -15.66 -10.03
N SER A 192 -11.99 -15.68 -11.30
CA SER A 192 -11.52 -14.72 -12.32
C SER A 192 -12.13 -13.33 -12.12
N ARG A 193 -13.21 -13.24 -11.35
CA ARG A 193 -13.92 -11.98 -11.03
C ARG A 193 -13.68 -11.51 -9.60
N VAL A 194 -12.83 -12.20 -8.84
CA VAL A 194 -12.44 -11.79 -7.48
C VAL A 194 -11.14 -11.01 -7.54
N PHE A 195 -11.24 -9.71 -7.29
CA PHE A 195 -10.11 -8.78 -7.23
C PHE A 195 -9.99 -8.19 -5.83
N PHE A 196 -8.76 -7.93 -5.38
CA PHE A 196 -8.49 -7.29 -4.08
C PHE A 196 -7.95 -5.88 -4.24
N VAL A 197 -7.25 -5.64 -5.33
CA VAL A 197 -6.85 -4.32 -5.73
C VAL A 197 -7.80 -3.93 -6.84
N ASN A 198 -8.52 -2.83 -6.66
CA ASN A 198 -9.24 -2.21 -7.78
C ASN A 198 -8.18 -1.71 -8.77
N SER A 199 -7.85 -2.57 -9.73
CA SER A 199 -7.57 -2.07 -11.06
C SER A 199 -8.87 -1.46 -11.56
N LEU A 200 -8.85 -0.28 -12.16
CA LEU A 200 -10.01 0.31 -12.86
C LEU A 200 -10.40 -0.52 -14.11
N VAL A 201 -10.08 -1.81 -14.12
CA VAL A 201 -10.33 -2.77 -15.18
C VAL A 201 -11.23 -3.85 -14.60
N GLN A 202 -12.46 -3.87 -15.10
CA GLN A 202 -13.52 -4.88 -14.91
C GLN A 202 -14.42 -4.74 -13.68
N GLN A 203 -15.57 -4.08 -13.86
CA GLN A 203 -16.87 -4.69 -14.24
C GLN A 203 -17.63 -3.60 -15.03
N THR A 204 -18.05 -3.81 -16.28
CA THR A 204 -19.35 -4.43 -16.58
C THR A 204 -19.37 -5.13 -17.94
N SER A 205 -20.22 -6.15 -17.99
CA SER A 205 -20.56 -6.99 -19.11
C SER A 205 -21.64 -6.35 -20.00
N ASP A 206 -21.26 -5.46 -20.92
CA ASP A 206 -22.09 -5.08 -22.06
C ASP A 206 -21.21 -4.69 -23.25
N GLU A 207 -21.32 -5.42 -24.37
CA GLU A 207 -20.49 -5.32 -25.58
C GLU A 207 -20.69 -4.03 -26.41
N ASN A 208 -21.13 -2.90 -25.83
CA ASN A 208 -21.42 -1.70 -26.63
C ASN A 208 -21.03 -0.34 -26.05
N GLU A 209 -20.28 -0.26 -24.94
CA GLU A 209 -19.84 1.04 -24.44
C GLU A 209 -18.36 1.34 -24.68
N LEU A 210 -18.14 2.46 -25.35
CA LEU A 210 -16.90 3.23 -25.35
C LEU A 210 -16.46 3.46 -23.89
N ALA A 211 -15.41 2.79 -23.45
CA ALA A 211 -14.81 3.05 -22.14
C ALA A 211 -13.85 4.24 -22.24
N LEU A 212 -14.25 5.38 -21.68
CA LEU A 212 -13.40 6.55 -21.56
C LEU A 212 -12.81 6.58 -20.14
N SER A 213 -11.51 6.34 -20.01
CA SER A 213 -10.81 6.46 -18.73
C SER A 213 -10.01 7.77 -18.69
N ILE A 214 -10.32 8.65 -17.75
CA ILE A 214 -9.46 9.81 -17.46
C ILE A 214 -8.56 9.38 -16.30
N SER A 215 -7.24 9.38 -16.52
CA SER A 215 -6.26 9.01 -15.50
C SER A 215 -5.29 10.16 -15.30
N VAL A 216 -5.43 10.89 -14.21
CA VAL A 216 -4.51 11.98 -13.90
C VAL A 216 -3.29 11.38 -13.21
N SER A 217 -2.10 11.54 -13.81
CA SER A 217 -0.88 10.92 -13.30
C SER A 217 -0.04 11.94 -12.53
N ASN A 218 0.53 11.49 -11.40
CA ASN A 218 1.53 12.26 -10.65
C ASN A 218 2.91 12.17 -11.32
N GLU A 219 2.97 12.31 -12.64
CA GLU A 219 4.24 12.48 -13.35
C GLU A 219 4.69 13.93 -13.24
N PHE A 220 5.57 14.24 -12.29
CA PHE A 220 6.09 15.59 -12.15
C PHE A 220 6.93 15.99 -13.37
N SER A 221 6.56 17.05 -14.09
CA SER A 221 7.56 17.79 -14.87
C SER A 221 8.31 18.69 -13.92
N SER A 222 9.62 18.46 -13.75
CA SER A 222 10.47 19.57 -13.33
C SER A 222 10.38 20.61 -14.43
N ASP A 223 9.76 21.76 -14.17
CA ASP A 223 9.91 22.88 -15.08
C ASP A 223 11.40 23.10 -15.31
N SER A 224 11.80 22.92 -16.56
CA SER A 224 13.18 22.91 -17.03
C SER A 224 13.78 24.31 -17.09
N PHE A 225 13.40 25.21 -16.17
CA PHE A 225 13.95 26.56 -16.13
C PHE A 225 15.10 26.76 -15.15
N TYR A 226 15.39 25.84 -14.22
CA TYR A 226 16.46 26.04 -13.24
C TYR A 226 17.23 24.78 -12.81
N ASN A 227 17.33 23.76 -13.67
CA ASN A 227 18.04 22.51 -13.32
C ASN A 227 19.55 22.51 -13.65
N SER A 228 20.21 23.66 -13.55
CA SER A 228 21.67 23.73 -13.57
C SER A 228 22.17 24.44 -12.31
N GLN A 229 22.59 23.66 -11.31
CA GLN A 229 23.43 24.01 -10.14
C GLN A 229 22.84 23.72 -8.74
N ILE A 230 22.12 22.61 -8.53
CA ILE A 230 21.96 22.08 -7.16
C ILE A 230 22.55 20.67 -7.09
N LYS A 231 23.88 20.62 -7.05
CA LYS A 231 24.62 19.53 -6.41
C LYS A 231 25.04 20.04 -5.03
N ALA A 232 24.25 19.74 -4.01
CA ALA A 232 24.69 19.57 -2.62
C ALA A 232 23.47 19.19 -1.77
N GLU A 233 23.63 18.10 -1.01
CA GLU A 233 23.15 17.91 0.36
C GLU A 233 21.80 18.57 0.74
N ASN A 234 20.79 17.74 1.09
CA ASN A 234 20.03 17.83 2.35
C ASN A 234 18.63 17.20 2.26
N SER A 235 18.32 16.35 3.25
CA SER A 235 16.98 15.82 3.56
C SER A 235 15.92 16.89 3.90
N PHE A 236 16.29 18.17 3.89
CA PHE A 236 15.42 19.30 4.20
C PHE A 236 14.56 19.76 3.02
N ASP A 237 14.94 19.46 1.78
CA ASP A 237 14.26 20.03 0.61
C ASP A 237 12.93 19.34 0.26
N LEU A 238 12.80 18.05 0.60
CA LEU A 238 11.55 17.29 0.46
C LEU A 238 10.41 17.87 1.29
N LYS A 239 10.70 18.39 2.50
CA LYS A 239 9.68 18.94 3.41
C LYS A 239 9.03 20.23 2.89
N ARG A 240 9.63 20.88 1.89
CA ARG A 240 9.19 22.13 1.26
C ARG A 240 8.73 21.92 -0.18
N THR A 241 8.49 20.68 -0.57
CA THR A 241 7.93 20.33 -1.87
C THR A 241 6.42 20.21 -1.75
N LEU A 242 5.69 20.96 -2.59
CA LEU A 242 4.23 20.85 -2.71
C LEU A 242 3.91 19.64 -3.57
N SER A 243 3.30 18.62 -2.98
CA SER A 243 2.90 17.40 -3.66
C SER A 243 1.39 17.31 -3.77
N TYR A 244 0.89 16.96 -4.95
CA TYR A 244 -0.54 16.79 -5.16
C TYR A 244 -0.96 15.33 -4.98
N GLN A 245 -2.14 15.15 -4.40
CA GLN A 245 -2.80 13.87 -4.21
C GLN A 245 -4.13 13.91 -4.93
N ILE A 246 -4.39 12.86 -5.68
CA ILE A 246 -5.57 12.72 -6.50
C ILE A 246 -6.45 11.70 -5.80
N CYS A 247 -7.68 12.11 -5.49
CA CYS A 247 -8.71 11.26 -4.92
C CYS A 247 -9.84 11.19 -5.94
N GLU A 248 -10.01 10.02 -6.51
CA GLU A 248 -11.15 9.72 -7.38
C GLU A 248 -12.32 9.30 -6.48
N GLU A 249 -13.36 10.13 -6.46
CA GLU A 249 -14.67 9.81 -5.89
C GLU A 249 -15.62 9.48 -7.06
N GLU A 250 -16.72 8.74 -6.83
CA GLU A 250 -17.48 7.97 -7.84
C GLU A 250 -17.67 8.61 -9.24
N GLN A 251 -17.82 9.95 -9.34
CA GLN A 251 -17.88 10.70 -10.62
C GLN A 251 -17.00 11.97 -10.66
N GLU A 252 -16.17 12.21 -9.66
CA GLU A 252 -15.42 13.46 -9.50
C GLU A 252 -13.94 13.17 -9.20
N THR A 253 -13.04 13.84 -9.91
CA THR A 253 -11.60 13.78 -9.63
C THR A 253 -11.21 14.95 -8.75
N LYS A 254 -10.95 14.67 -7.47
CA LYS A 254 -10.49 15.68 -6.53
C LYS A 254 -8.96 15.73 -6.50
N ILE A 255 -8.40 16.88 -6.85
CA ILE A 255 -6.96 17.14 -6.72
C ILE A 255 -6.74 17.98 -5.46
N SER A 256 -6.04 17.40 -4.49
CA SER A 256 -5.64 18.06 -3.24
C SER A 256 -4.12 18.23 -3.20
N PHE A 257 -3.60 19.16 -2.40
CA PHE A 257 -2.16 19.33 -2.22
C PHE A 257 -1.76 19.03 -0.77
N SER A 258 -0.48 18.69 -0.60
CA SER A 258 0.14 18.46 0.70
C SER A 258 1.58 18.97 0.68
N MET A 259 2.01 19.51 1.83
CA MET A 259 3.41 19.89 2.08
C MET A 259 3.68 19.77 3.57
N ASP A 260 4.75 19.10 3.95
CA ASP A 260 5.12 18.89 5.36
C ASP A 260 5.29 20.22 6.10
N TYR A 261 5.86 21.23 5.44
CA TYR A 261 6.03 22.56 6.01
C TYR A 261 4.70 23.20 6.40
N LEU A 262 3.71 23.21 5.49
CA LEU A 262 2.37 23.75 5.77
C LEU A 262 1.65 22.94 6.85
N THR A 263 1.82 21.61 6.84
CA THR A 263 1.26 20.73 7.88
C THR A 263 1.83 21.06 9.26
N LYS A 264 3.13 21.35 9.35
CA LYS A 264 3.76 21.80 10.60
C LYS A 264 3.26 23.17 11.03
N LEU A 265 3.13 24.12 10.10
CA LEU A 265 2.60 25.46 10.38
C LEU A 265 1.18 25.37 10.94
N ASN A 266 0.30 24.60 10.30
CA ASN A 266 -1.10 24.40 10.72
C ASN A 266 -1.21 23.74 12.11
N ASN A 267 -0.26 22.88 12.46
CA ASN A 267 -0.22 22.20 13.76
C ASN A 267 0.50 23.00 14.86
N ASN A 268 0.76 24.30 14.66
CA ASN A 268 1.53 25.15 15.58
C ASN A 268 2.94 24.58 15.88
N GLY A 269 3.51 23.90 14.90
CA GLY A 269 4.85 23.34 14.99
C GLY A 269 5.93 24.41 15.05
N GLU A 270 7.12 23.97 15.42
CA GLU A 270 8.31 24.81 15.41
C GLU A 270 8.73 25.15 13.96
N ILE A 271 9.07 26.42 13.72
CA ILE A 271 9.58 26.93 12.45
C ILE A 271 11.00 27.44 12.69
N SER A 272 11.94 26.94 11.89
CA SER A 272 13.32 27.40 11.87
C SER A 272 13.52 28.43 10.76
N ASP A 273 14.64 29.13 10.84
CA ASP A 273 15.15 29.97 9.76
C ASP A 273 15.31 29.20 8.44
N ILE A 274 15.04 29.88 7.34
CA ILE A 274 15.19 29.37 5.97
C ILE A 274 16.31 30.15 5.31
N ASP A 275 17.34 29.45 4.82
CA ASP A 275 18.41 30.09 4.05
C ASP A 275 17.84 30.66 2.74
N THR A 276 17.78 32.00 2.64
CA THR A 276 17.19 32.70 1.49
C THR A 276 18.22 33.26 0.52
N GLY A 277 19.53 33.14 0.84
CA GLY A 277 20.59 33.80 0.08
C GLY A 277 20.62 35.33 0.25
N VAL A 278 21.63 35.96 -0.36
CA VAL A 278 22.03 37.37 -0.14
C VAL A 278 21.21 38.39 -0.96
N LEU A 279 20.32 37.94 -1.84
CA LEU A 279 19.48 38.81 -2.67
C LEU A 279 18.00 38.45 -2.48
N ILE A 280 17.18 39.46 -2.17
CA ILE A 280 15.73 39.35 -2.13
C ILE A 280 15.21 39.22 -3.57
N CYS A 281 15.41 38.04 -4.20
CA CYS A 281 14.77 37.52 -5.43
C CYS A 281 15.50 36.26 -5.93
N PRO A 282 14.89 35.34 -6.71
CA PRO A 282 13.53 34.80 -6.71
C PRO A 282 13.62 33.25 -6.60
N GLN A 283 14.44 32.73 -5.67
CA GLN A 283 14.39 31.29 -5.40
C GLN A 283 13.07 31.01 -4.68
N SER A 284 12.17 30.27 -5.33
CA SER A 284 10.89 29.91 -4.74
C SER A 284 11.15 29.17 -3.42
N PHE A 285 10.65 29.72 -2.30
CA PHE A 285 10.78 29.13 -0.96
C PHE A 285 10.24 27.70 -0.90
N PHE A 286 9.38 27.37 -1.86
CA PHE A 286 8.78 26.07 -2.06
C PHE A 286 9.12 25.52 -3.43
N LYS A 287 9.33 24.22 -3.50
CA LYS A 287 9.40 23.50 -4.77
C LYS A 287 7.99 23.10 -5.16
N TRP A 288 7.58 23.48 -6.36
CA TRP A 288 6.26 23.13 -6.89
C TRP A 288 6.40 21.92 -7.80
N GLN A 289 5.52 20.96 -7.60
CA GLN A 289 5.47 19.72 -8.37
C GLN A 289 4.05 19.56 -8.86
N PHE A 290 3.71 20.23 -9.96
CA PHE A 290 2.35 20.17 -10.51
C PHE A 290 2.06 18.76 -11.06
N PRO A 291 0.83 18.25 -10.87
CA PRO A 291 0.42 17.00 -11.50
C PRO A 291 0.38 17.22 -13.01
N LYS A 292 0.78 16.22 -13.79
CA LYS A 292 0.48 16.22 -15.22
C LYS A 292 -0.93 15.68 -15.40
N LEU A 293 -1.75 16.44 -16.09
CA LEU A 293 -3.02 15.91 -16.56
C LEU A 293 -2.76 15.07 -17.81
N ASP A 294 -2.69 13.76 -17.63
CA ASP A 294 -2.67 12.80 -18.73
C ASP A 294 -4.10 12.35 -19.04
N LEU A 295 -4.45 12.28 -20.32
CA LEU A 295 -5.77 11.88 -20.79
C LEU A 295 -5.60 10.67 -21.69
N ARG A 296 -5.93 9.49 -21.15
CA ARG A 296 -5.73 8.24 -21.87
C ARG A 296 -7.04 7.67 -22.40
N LEU A 297 -7.27 7.85 -23.69
CA LEU A 297 -8.42 7.31 -24.38
C LEU A 297 -8.11 5.90 -24.88
N VAL A 298 -8.95 4.92 -24.52
CA VAL A 298 -8.77 3.52 -24.92
C VAL A 298 -9.99 3.05 -25.70
N ASN A 299 -9.81 2.82 -27.00
CA ASN A 299 -10.86 2.21 -27.82
C ASN A 299 -10.78 0.68 -27.69
N ASN A 300 -11.63 0.11 -26.84
CA ASN A 300 -11.75 -1.34 -26.66
C ASN A 300 -12.77 -1.99 -27.62
N SER A 301 -13.31 -1.24 -28.59
CA SER A 301 -14.24 -1.76 -29.59
C SER A 301 -13.51 -2.22 -30.85
N SER A 302 -14.17 -3.05 -31.66
CA SER A 302 -13.70 -3.44 -32.99
C SER A 302 -13.95 -2.36 -34.07
N LYS A 303 -14.55 -1.23 -33.70
CA LYS A 303 -14.91 -0.14 -34.63
C LYS A 303 -13.86 0.97 -34.57
N THR A 304 -13.59 1.60 -35.70
CA THR A 304 -12.81 2.84 -35.75
C THR A 304 -13.62 3.97 -35.12
N ILE A 305 -13.02 4.69 -34.19
CA ILE A 305 -13.64 5.82 -33.50
C ILE A 305 -12.82 7.07 -33.79
N PHE A 306 -13.52 8.15 -34.15
CA PHE A 306 -12.93 9.48 -34.32
C PHE A 306 -13.30 10.32 -33.11
N ILE A 307 -12.29 10.82 -32.40
CA ILE A 307 -12.46 11.76 -31.30
C ILE A 307 -12.42 13.16 -31.92
N THR A 308 -13.48 13.94 -31.75
CA THR A 308 -13.53 15.32 -32.23
C THR A 308 -13.11 16.30 -31.15
N ASP A 309 -13.64 16.11 -29.93
CA ASP A 309 -13.45 17.03 -28.82
C ASP A 309 -13.35 16.27 -27.49
N VAL A 310 -12.56 16.82 -26.57
CA VAL A 310 -12.53 16.42 -25.16
C VAL A 310 -12.77 17.68 -24.34
N ILE A 311 -13.88 17.73 -23.61
CA ILE A 311 -14.27 18.87 -22.79
C ILE A 311 -14.03 18.50 -21.32
N LEU A 312 -13.34 19.37 -20.59
CA LEU A 312 -13.09 19.24 -19.16
C LEU A 312 -13.81 20.39 -18.45
N ASP A 313 -14.83 20.06 -17.67
CA ASP A 313 -15.53 21.03 -16.84
C ASP A 313 -14.86 21.10 -15.46
N VAL A 314 -14.36 22.28 -15.10
CA VAL A 314 -13.82 22.54 -13.77
C VAL A 314 -14.97 22.99 -12.88
N GLU A 315 -15.47 22.08 -12.03
CA GLU A 315 -16.61 22.36 -11.15
C GLU A 315 -16.28 23.41 -10.09
N GLU A 316 -15.09 23.33 -9.50
CA GLU A 316 -14.64 24.25 -8.46
C GLU A 316 -13.12 24.45 -8.52
N SER A 317 -12.67 25.69 -8.29
CA SER A 317 -11.25 26.02 -8.10
C SER A 317 -11.15 27.06 -6.98
N VAL A 318 -10.71 26.62 -5.81
CA VAL A 318 -10.68 27.44 -4.59
C VAL A 318 -9.23 27.83 -4.27
N LEU A 319 -9.00 29.12 -4.07
CA LEU A 319 -7.74 29.62 -3.52
C LEU A 319 -7.65 29.24 -2.04
N ASP A 320 -6.52 28.71 -1.57
CA ASP A 320 -6.25 28.55 -0.14
C ASP A 320 -5.91 29.92 0.47
N PRO A 321 -6.78 30.49 1.33
CA PRO A 321 -6.54 31.77 1.95
C PRO A 321 -5.68 31.65 3.21
N SER A 322 -5.02 30.52 3.46
CA SER A 322 -4.16 30.35 4.62
C SER A 322 -2.90 31.22 4.50
N PRO A 323 -2.55 32.01 5.52
CA PRO A 323 -1.28 32.71 5.56
C PRO A 323 -0.12 31.71 5.67
N VAL A 324 1.00 32.00 5.00
CA VAL A 324 2.19 31.15 5.01
C VAL A 324 3.37 31.97 5.50
N ILE A 325 3.82 31.67 6.73
CA ILE A 325 4.81 32.49 7.43
C ILE A 325 6.20 31.90 7.32
N LEU A 326 7.14 32.69 6.81
CA LEU A 326 8.55 32.32 6.70
C LEU A 326 9.42 33.18 7.62
N LEU A 327 10.52 32.58 8.07
CA LEU A 327 11.62 33.23 8.79
C LEU A 327 12.85 33.25 7.88
N PRO A 328 13.06 34.33 7.09
CA PRO A 328 14.21 34.39 6.21
C PRO A 328 15.51 34.53 7.02
N LYS A 329 16.50 33.73 6.66
CA LYS A 329 17.87 33.85 7.16
C LYS A 329 18.60 34.87 6.29
N SER A 330 18.73 36.08 6.79
CA SER A 330 19.55 37.13 6.18
C SER A 330 20.60 37.61 7.19
N GLU A 331 21.85 37.72 6.77
CA GLU A 331 22.79 38.61 7.47
C GLU A 331 22.52 40.05 7.02
N PRO A 332 22.32 41.05 7.91
CA PRO A 332 22.35 41.03 9.37
C PRO A 332 20.98 41.39 9.99
N ASN A 333 20.25 40.39 10.51
CA ASN A 333 19.09 40.60 11.40
C ASN A 333 19.53 41.03 12.82
N ILE A 334 20.23 42.16 12.92
CA ILE A 334 20.70 42.68 14.21
C ILE A 334 19.54 43.46 14.86
N PHE A 335 19.16 43.06 16.08
CA PHE A 335 18.05 43.61 16.89
C PHE A 335 16.61 43.36 16.40
N HIS A 336 16.41 42.69 15.26
CA HIS A 336 15.08 42.29 14.80
C HIS A 336 15.13 40.93 14.10
N PHE A 337 13.98 40.25 13.98
CA PHE A 337 13.80 39.15 13.04
C PHE A 337 12.62 39.47 12.14
N ALA A 338 12.72 39.10 10.86
CA ALA A 338 11.64 39.33 9.91
C ALA A 338 10.69 38.13 9.89
N LEU A 339 9.38 38.41 9.83
CA LEU A 339 8.36 37.43 9.47
C LEU A 339 7.81 37.84 8.12
N LEU A 340 7.91 36.94 7.14
CA LEU A 340 7.39 37.16 5.80
C LEU A 340 6.15 36.31 5.58
N ASN A 341 5.01 36.95 5.28
CA ASN A 341 3.86 36.23 4.76
C ASN A 341 3.99 36.09 3.24
N VAL A 342 4.12 34.87 2.77
CA VAL A 342 4.12 34.56 1.33
C VAL A 342 2.82 33.88 0.87
N GLY A 343 1.87 33.70 1.79
CA GLY A 343 0.53 33.18 1.50
C GLY A 343 -0.44 34.27 1.09
N TRP A 344 -1.61 33.87 0.61
CA TRP A 344 -2.68 34.78 0.16
C TRP A 344 -3.56 35.30 1.30
N GLY A 345 -3.50 34.65 2.46
CA GLY A 345 -4.23 35.03 3.67
C GLY A 345 -3.65 36.23 4.40
N SER A 346 -4.50 36.99 5.09
CA SER A 346 -4.03 37.98 6.06
C SER A 346 -3.67 37.32 7.39
N ILE A 347 -2.60 37.77 8.02
CA ILE A 347 -2.27 37.39 9.40
C ILE A 347 -3.13 38.22 10.35
N GLN A 348 -3.93 37.56 11.19
CA GLN A 348 -4.73 38.20 12.24
C GLN A 348 -4.44 37.51 13.59
N ASP A 349 -4.62 38.26 14.69
CA ASP A 349 -4.58 37.78 16.08
C ASP A 349 -3.44 36.80 16.43
N SER A 350 -2.25 37.03 15.89
CA SER A 350 -1.15 36.07 15.97
C SER A 350 -0.37 36.16 17.28
N LEU A 351 -0.10 34.99 17.86
CA LEU A 351 0.78 34.84 19.01
C LEU A 351 2.13 34.28 18.55
N VAL A 352 3.18 35.10 18.68
CA VAL A 352 4.55 34.68 18.40
C VAL A 352 5.22 34.26 19.70
N ARG A 353 5.67 33.01 19.78
CA ARG A 353 6.50 32.51 20.88
C ARG A 353 7.87 32.22 20.35
N TYR A 354 8.91 32.74 21.01
CA TYR A 354 10.27 32.52 20.59
C TYR A 354 11.19 32.19 21.77
N ASN A 355 12.21 31.37 21.50
CA ASN A 355 13.29 31.07 22.42
C ASN A 355 14.62 31.53 21.82
N LEU A 356 15.42 32.21 22.63
CA LEU A 356 16.81 32.53 22.30
C LEU A 356 17.70 31.45 22.92
N ILE A 357 18.28 30.59 22.08
CA ILE A 357 19.16 29.51 22.53
C ILE A 357 20.62 29.87 22.20
N PRO A 358 21.53 29.89 23.19
CA PRO A 358 22.95 30.04 22.93
C PRO A 358 23.49 28.87 22.11
N TRP A 359 24.17 29.13 20.99
CA TRP A 359 24.81 28.10 20.15
C TRP A 359 26.16 28.62 19.61
N GLY A 360 27.27 28.22 20.23
CA GLY A 360 28.60 28.72 19.85
C GLY A 360 28.76 30.22 20.11
N GLU A 361 29.37 30.98 19.18
CA GLU A 361 29.46 32.46 19.22
C GLU A 361 28.18 33.15 18.69
N SER A 362 27.07 32.43 18.52
CA SER A 362 25.82 32.97 17.94
C SER A 362 24.58 32.51 18.72
N PHE A 363 23.45 33.17 18.51
CA PHE A 363 22.16 32.75 19.06
C PHE A 363 21.33 32.06 17.96
N ARG A 364 20.67 30.95 18.32
CA ARG A 364 19.67 30.30 17.46
C ARG A 364 18.28 30.74 17.91
N LEU A 365 17.50 31.28 16.98
CA LEU A 365 16.11 31.66 17.23
C LEU A 365 15.19 30.50 16.87
N ILE A 366 14.46 30.01 17.86
CA ILE A 366 13.37 29.06 17.63
C ILE A 366 12.07 29.83 17.76
N VAL A 367 11.20 29.77 16.73
CA VAL A 367 9.90 30.45 16.75
C VAL A 367 8.78 29.44 16.52
N SER A 368 7.72 29.57 17.32
CA SER A 368 6.42 28.95 17.04
C SER A 368 5.39 30.07 16.92
N ILE A 369 4.56 29.99 15.90
CA ILE A 369 3.53 30.99 15.62
C ILE A 369 2.20 30.27 15.69
N ARG A 370 1.32 30.77 16.55
CA ARG A 370 -0.06 30.32 16.60
C ARG A 370 -0.95 31.40 16.01
N MET A 371 -1.60 31.06 14.91
CA MET A 371 -2.63 31.86 14.27
C MET A 371 -3.98 31.36 14.81
N ARG A 372 -4.91 32.27 15.10
CA ARG A 372 -6.25 31.94 15.61
C ARG A 372 -7.31 32.22 14.57
#